data_AF-A0A350WVZ8-F1
#
_entry.id   AF-A0A350WVZ8-F1
#
_cell.length_a   1.000
_cell.length_b   1.000
_cell.length_c   1.000
_cell.angle_alpha   90.00
_cell.angle_beta   90.00
_cell.angle_gamma   90.00
#
_symmetry.space_group_name_H-M   'P 1'
#
loop_
_entity.id
_entity.type
_entity.pdbx_description
1 polymer ?
#
loop_
_entity_poly.entity_id
_entity_poly.type
_entity_poly.pdbx_seq_one_letter_code
_entity_poly.pdbx_strand_id
1 'polypeptide(L)'
;MKVGKTHSLIIFALSFLVFLPAFWMTLAPTQLGGRVTYVIVDGSSMEPGYTFGDLVLVRSAANYAVGDAVVYHDANMESFVFHRIVGMELDRFVLQGDNNSWLDSYRPVREEIVGKLWVSVPRLGRVFEWLRVPLHASLAVGLLGGLVMLDLFRASARNKKHNSPAPMFNGFPQFAALGAAILALLFLSLGIYSFVQPLERPAETISYQQEGYYYYSATGTPGVYDTDVIRSGEPVFPKLTCFLNVGFTYNILSDRLQGVSGTHKMYARIMDETSGWQRTIPLNTDTSFSGNSYFAMATLDLCQVESIVNLVEEEAGLKQIAYTLEVVTDVSFVASAEGNPVSDSFSPALVFKYDKVHFYLDAPAAQTDPLRSSQPGLVGSSASQPNTISLLGVAVPVLVVRFLALLGFAISALTLLGIGAKMYEAASQSEEALTRFKYGSMLVEVYEQNLSPSSSLVDVATFDDLARIAERHGTMILHMPRNFLHFYFVQTGGTTYRYLISAGKKGVVEEESAQVEATQPSASAADLAVVETPDEKPLMVGNRPIYTYPPQAEILEAERHPKKMQVRPRPQPMPEQEVEYVIETGEIEFIAPQPDSVFLRKIKI
;
A
#
# COMPACT_ATOMS: atom_id res chain seq x y z
N MET A 1 36.38 -24.85 -11.52
CA MET A 1 35.47 -25.98 -11.22
C MET A 1 34.23 -25.88 -12.11
N LYS A 2 33.51 -26.99 -12.35
CA LYS A 2 32.10 -26.94 -12.78
C LYS A 2 31.23 -27.23 -11.57
N VAL A 3 30.46 -26.26 -11.10
CA VAL A 3 29.45 -26.49 -10.04
C VAL A 3 28.39 -27.45 -10.60
N GLY A 4 28.03 -28.49 -9.84
CA GLY A 4 27.00 -29.43 -10.23
C GLY A 4 25.67 -28.72 -10.51
N LYS A 5 24.95 -29.08 -11.58
CA LYS A 5 23.71 -28.39 -12.00
C LYS A 5 22.69 -28.26 -10.87
N THR A 6 22.60 -29.25 -9.98
CA THR A 6 21.75 -29.25 -8.78
C THR A 6 22.14 -28.15 -7.80
N HIS A 7 23.41 -28.03 -7.41
CA HIS A 7 23.89 -26.94 -6.56
C HIS A 7 23.70 -25.58 -7.24
N SER A 8 23.92 -25.48 -8.55
CA SER A 8 23.67 -24.26 -9.31
C SER A 8 22.20 -23.84 -9.27
N LEU A 9 21.26 -24.78 -9.37
CA LEU A 9 19.81 -24.53 -9.27
C LEU A 9 19.40 -24.14 -7.85
N ILE A 10 19.94 -24.80 -6.82
CA ILE A 10 19.66 -24.49 -5.41
C ILE A 10 20.20 -23.11 -5.02
N ILE A 11 21.42 -22.76 -5.44
CA ILE A 11 22.00 -21.43 -5.23
C ILE A 11 21.20 -20.36 -5.98
N PHE A 12 20.76 -20.64 -7.22
CA PHE A 12 19.92 -19.71 -7.98
C PHE A 12 18.54 -19.51 -7.33
N ALA A 13 17.92 -20.58 -6.82
CA ALA A 13 16.65 -20.50 -6.10
C ALA A 13 16.76 -19.76 -4.77
N LEU A 14 17.82 -20.01 -3.98
CA LEU A 14 18.11 -19.28 -2.74
C LEU A 14 18.45 -17.81 -3.01
N SER A 15 19.18 -17.53 -4.09
CA SER A 15 19.42 -16.16 -4.54
C SER A 15 18.12 -15.45 -4.90
N PHE A 16 17.22 -16.09 -5.66
CA PHE A 16 15.88 -15.55 -5.93
C PHE A 16 15.04 -15.35 -4.66
N LEU A 17 15.09 -16.30 -3.71
CA LEU A 17 14.37 -16.24 -2.43
C LEU A 17 14.75 -15.01 -1.58
N VAL A 18 16.02 -14.58 -1.62
CA VAL A 18 16.50 -13.39 -0.90
C VAL A 18 16.39 -12.13 -1.75
N PHE A 19 16.69 -12.21 -3.04
CA PHE A 19 16.76 -11.04 -3.93
C PHE A 19 15.38 -10.51 -4.30
N LEU A 20 14.35 -11.36 -4.50
CA LEU A 20 12.98 -10.90 -4.77
C LEU A 20 12.41 -10.02 -3.65
N PRO A 21 12.37 -10.42 -2.36
CA PRO A 21 11.84 -9.57 -1.31
C PRO A 21 12.72 -8.34 -1.04
N ALA A 22 14.06 -8.42 -1.20
CA ALA A 22 14.93 -7.25 -1.06
C ALA A 22 14.73 -6.22 -2.20
N PHE A 23 14.57 -6.70 -3.44
CA PHE A 23 14.20 -5.89 -4.60
C PHE A 23 12.81 -5.27 -4.41
N TRP A 24 11.82 -6.05 -3.96
CA TRP A 24 10.48 -5.54 -3.65
C TRP A 24 10.51 -4.46 -2.57
N MET A 25 11.18 -4.70 -1.44
CA MET A 25 11.26 -3.76 -0.33
C MET A 25 11.98 -2.44 -0.69
N THR A 26 12.80 -2.43 -1.74
CA THR A 26 13.52 -1.23 -2.22
C THR A 26 12.85 -0.53 -3.41
N LEU A 27 12.14 -1.26 -4.27
CA LEU A 27 11.57 -0.77 -5.54
C LEU A 27 10.04 -0.89 -5.65
N ALA A 28 9.34 -1.34 -4.61
CA ALA A 28 7.88 -1.40 -4.60
C ALA A 28 7.27 -0.02 -4.94
N PRO A 29 6.32 0.04 -5.90
CA PRO A 29 5.53 1.23 -6.18
C PRO A 29 4.72 1.68 -4.97
N THR A 30 4.51 2.99 -4.81
CA THR A 30 3.63 3.57 -3.77
C THR A 30 2.21 2.99 -3.83
N GLN A 31 1.69 2.73 -5.04
CA GLN A 31 0.39 2.08 -5.26
C GLN A 31 0.30 0.65 -4.71
N LEU A 32 1.44 0.00 -4.44
CA LEU A 32 1.54 -1.37 -3.91
C LEU A 32 2.09 -1.40 -2.48
N GLY A 33 1.92 -0.31 -1.72
CA GLY A 33 2.41 -0.17 -0.34
C GLY A 33 3.91 0.10 -0.21
N GLY A 34 4.57 0.42 -1.33
CA GLY A 34 5.99 0.75 -1.39
C GLY A 34 6.30 2.22 -1.14
N ARG A 35 7.49 2.66 -1.59
CA ARG A 35 8.02 4.02 -1.34
C ARG A 35 8.52 4.75 -2.59
N VAL A 36 8.37 4.15 -3.78
CA VAL A 36 8.84 4.70 -5.05
C VAL A 36 7.64 5.06 -5.93
N THR A 37 7.60 6.27 -6.47
CA THR A 37 6.67 6.61 -7.55
C THR A 37 7.44 6.63 -8.87
N TYR A 38 6.84 6.04 -9.91
CA TYR A 38 7.44 5.86 -11.23
C TYR A 38 6.81 6.84 -12.22
N VAL A 39 7.61 7.73 -12.79
CA VAL A 39 7.20 8.74 -13.77
C VAL A 39 8.00 8.53 -15.05
N ILE A 40 7.34 8.67 -16.20
CA ILE A 40 8.00 8.70 -17.51
C ILE A 40 8.12 10.16 -17.90
N VAL A 41 9.30 10.57 -18.36
CA VAL A 41 9.54 11.95 -18.78
C VAL A 41 8.85 12.16 -20.13
N ASP A 42 7.84 13.03 -20.14
CA ASP A 42 7.15 13.52 -21.33
C ASP A 42 7.52 14.99 -21.58
N GLY A 43 7.59 15.40 -22.84
CA GLY A 43 8.15 16.70 -23.24
C GLY A 43 9.67 16.82 -23.11
N SER A 44 10.17 18.07 -23.19
CA SER A 44 11.59 18.43 -23.26
C SER A 44 12.02 19.51 -22.24
N SER A 45 11.17 19.85 -21.27
CA SER A 45 11.43 20.93 -20.29
C SER A 45 12.59 20.63 -19.33
N MET A 46 13.02 19.37 -19.24
CA MET A 46 14.13 18.91 -18.39
C MET A 46 15.39 18.49 -19.17
N GLU A 47 15.46 18.81 -20.46
CA GLU A 47 16.66 18.60 -21.27
C GLU A 47 17.79 19.57 -20.87
N PRO A 48 19.08 19.22 -21.09
CA PRO A 48 19.58 17.94 -21.60
C PRO A 48 19.72 16.86 -20.52
N GLY A 49 19.33 17.12 -19.27
CA GLY A 49 19.52 16.19 -18.15
C GLY A 49 18.59 14.98 -18.19
N TYR A 50 17.36 15.16 -18.67
CA TYR A 50 16.32 14.13 -18.77
C TYR A 50 15.56 14.33 -20.08
N THR A 51 15.38 13.26 -20.84
CA THR A 51 14.84 13.30 -22.21
C THR A 51 13.56 12.48 -22.36
N PHE A 52 12.80 12.74 -23.43
CA PHE A 52 11.54 12.05 -23.70
C PHE A 52 11.67 10.51 -23.65
N GLY A 53 10.82 9.89 -22.82
CA GLY A 53 10.76 8.45 -22.62
C GLY A 53 11.82 7.87 -21.68
N ASP A 54 12.54 8.71 -20.93
CA ASP A 54 13.35 8.30 -19.77
C ASP A 54 12.45 7.93 -18.58
N LEU A 55 12.90 6.99 -17.73
CA LEU A 55 12.16 6.60 -16.53
C LEU A 55 12.77 7.28 -15.29
N VAL A 56 11.95 8.02 -14.56
CA VAL A 56 12.30 8.71 -13.31
C VAL A 56 11.62 8.02 -12.13
N LEU A 57 12.41 7.66 -11.13
CA LEU A 57 11.96 7.12 -9.85
C LEU A 57 12.10 8.21 -8.79
N VAL A 58 10.98 8.65 -8.22
CA VAL A 58 10.95 9.60 -7.10
C VAL A 58 10.60 8.93 -5.77
N ARG A 59 11.00 9.56 -4.67
CA ARG A 59 10.64 9.17 -3.30
C ARG A 59 10.27 10.43 -2.50
N SER A 60 9.23 10.34 -1.67
CA SER A 60 8.93 11.40 -0.69
C SER A 60 10.10 11.57 0.28
N ALA A 61 10.41 12.83 0.64
CA ALA A 61 11.53 13.18 1.51
C ALA A 61 11.11 14.15 2.62
N ALA A 62 11.72 14.00 3.80
CA ALA A 62 11.41 14.82 4.98
C ALA A 62 11.73 16.31 4.81
N ASN A 63 12.63 16.65 3.88
CA ASN A 63 12.94 18.01 3.44
C ASN A 63 13.16 18.01 1.91
N TYR A 64 12.84 19.12 1.26
CA TYR A 64 13.15 19.41 -0.14
C TYR A 64 13.95 20.73 -0.18
N ALA A 65 14.92 20.85 -1.08
CA ALA A 65 15.83 21.99 -1.14
C ALA A 65 15.95 22.58 -2.56
N VAL A 66 16.40 23.84 -2.64
CA VAL A 66 16.76 24.48 -3.91
C VAL A 66 17.85 23.67 -4.60
N GLY A 67 17.66 23.41 -5.89
CA GLY A 67 18.46 22.49 -6.71
C GLY A 67 17.85 21.09 -6.87
N ASP A 68 16.86 20.71 -6.07
CA ASP A 68 16.24 19.38 -6.16
C ASP A 68 15.28 19.26 -7.34
N ALA A 69 15.48 18.23 -8.18
CA ALA A 69 14.48 17.82 -9.16
C ALA A 69 13.40 16.98 -8.45
N VAL A 70 12.13 17.39 -8.59
CA VAL A 70 10.99 16.80 -7.89
C VAL A 70 9.81 16.59 -8.84
N VAL A 71 8.94 15.63 -8.50
CA VAL A 71 7.60 15.53 -9.10
C VAL A 71 6.61 16.18 -8.15
N TYR A 72 5.79 17.09 -8.66
CA TYR A 72 4.66 17.68 -7.95
C TYR A 72 3.35 17.49 -8.73
N HIS A 73 2.22 17.66 -8.06
CA HIS A 73 0.91 17.71 -8.70
C HIS A 73 0.51 19.17 -8.95
N ASP A 74 0.25 19.54 -10.20
CA ASP A 74 -0.31 20.84 -10.56
C ASP A 74 -1.84 20.78 -10.43
N ALA A 75 -2.39 21.40 -9.38
CA ALA A 75 -3.83 21.40 -9.13
C ALA A 75 -4.64 22.23 -10.13
N ASN A 76 -4.01 23.10 -10.94
CA ASN A 76 -4.70 23.86 -11.99
C ASN A 76 -4.80 23.05 -13.30
N MET A 77 -3.97 22.02 -13.47
CA MET A 77 -3.91 21.19 -14.68
C MET A 77 -4.22 19.70 -14.44
N GLU A 78 -4.55 19.31 -13.20
CA GLU A 78 -4.75 17.91 -12.75
C GLU A 78 -3.65 16.95 -13.24
N SER A 79 -2.39 17.39 -13.23
CA SER A 79 -1.28 16.67 -13.87
C SER A 79 -0.02 16.61 -13.00
N PHE A 80 0.85 15.63 -13.27
CA PHE A 80 2.12 15.48 -12.58
C PHE A 80 3.26 16.09 -13.40
N VAL A 81 3.91 17.11 -12.84
CA VAL A 81 5.00 17.84 -13.48
C VAL A 81 6.32 17.50 -12.80
N PHE A 82 7.39 17.29 -13.59
CA PHE A 82 8.73 16.97 -13.11
C PHE A 82 9.69 18.11 -13.44
N HIS A 83 9.96 18.98 -12.46
CA HIS A 83 10.81 20.17 -12.62
C HIS A 83 11.75 20.35 -11.41
N ARG A 84 12.63 21.37 -11.46
CA ARG A 84 13.60 21.66 -10.39
C ARG A 84 13.12 22.79 -9.50
N ILE A 85 13.27 22.63 -8.19
CA ILE A 85 13.07 23.71 -7.21
C ILE A 85 14.20 24.73 -7.39
N VAL A 86 13.87 25.97 -7.76
CA VAL A 86 14.81 27.08 -7.91
C VAL A 86 14.69 28.12 -6.78
N GLY A 87 13.60 28.09 -6.01
CA GLY A 87 13.39 28.94 -4.85
C GLY A 87 12.28 28.46 -3.93
N MET A 88 12.06 29.20 -2.83
CA MET A 88 10.88 29.10 -1.98
C MET A 88 10.41 30.52 -1.67
N GLU A 89 9.11 30.75 -1.70
CA GLU A 89 8.47 32.00 -1.29
C GLU A 89 7.39 31.66 -0.26
N LEU A 90 7.62 32.07 0.99
CA LEU A 90 6.87 31.58 2.16
C LEU A 90 6.93 30.03 2.20
N ASP A 91 5.80 29.35 2.41
CA ASP A 91 5.71 27.88 2.44
C ASP A 91 5.46 27.24 1.05
N ARG A 92 5.63 28.00 -0.05
CA ARG A 92 5.45 27.50 -1.42
C ARG A 92 6.77 27.42 -2.18
N PHE A 93 6.93 26.35 -2.94
CA PHE A 93 8.10 26.11 -3.78
C PHE A 93 7.96 26.85 -5.12
N VAL A 94 9.06 27.44 -5.59
CA VAL A 94 9.18 28.02 -6.92
C VAL A 94 9.98 27.06 -7.78
N LEU A 95 9.38 26.59 -8.88
CA LEU A 95 9.97 25.59 -9.77
C LEU A 95 10.22 26.13 -11.18
N GLN A 96 11.09 25.42 -11.90
CA GLN A 96 11.47 25.68 -13.27
C GLN A 96 11.97 24.37 -13.91
N GLY A 97 11.60 24.12 -15.17
CA GLY A 97 12.23 23.08 -15.98
C GLY A 97 13.65 23.48 -16.40
N ASP A 98 14.62 22.56 -16.36
CA ASP A 98 16.04 22.81 -16.67
C ASP A 98 16.27 23.47 -18.06
N ASN A 99 15.33 23.31 -19.00
CA ASN A 99 15.36 23.86 -20.37
C ASN A 99 14.43 25.08 -20.57
N ASN A 100 13.60 25.42 -19.58
CA ASN A 100 12.61 26.51 -19.68
C ASN A 100 13.27 27.87 -19.38
N SER A 101 12.96 28.90 -20.17
CA SER A 101 13.42 30.28 -19.90
C SER A 101 12.50 31.09 -18.98
N TRP A 102 11.49 30.43 -18.40
CA TRP A 102 10.49 30.99 -17.49
C TRP A 102 10.32 30.11 -16.24
N LEU A 103 9.81 30.71 -15.16
CA LEU A 103 9.40 29.99 -13.95
C LEU A 103 8.01 29.37 -14.12
N ASP A 104 7.73 28.30 -13.40
CA ASP A 104 6.40 27.69 -13.38
C ASP A 104 5.38 28.61 -12.68
N SER A 105 4.23 28.81 -13.31
CA SER A 105 3.16 29.70 -12.79
C SER A 105 2.52 29.18 -11.51
N TYR A 106 2.46 27.85 -11.34
CA TYR A 106 1.93 27.19 -10.17
C TYR A 106 3.05 26.93 -9.15
N ARG A 107 2.74 27.15 -7.87
CA ARG A 107 3.71 27.16 -6.77
C ARG A 107 3.26 26.19 -5.67
N PRO A 108 3.60 24.90 -5.75
CA PRO A 108 3.07 23.89 -4.83
C PRO A 108 3.50 24.15 -3.38
N VAL A 109 2.64 23.77 -2.42
CA VAL A 109 3.05 23.53 -1.03
C VAL A 109 3.77 22.19 -0.90
N ARG A 110 4.31 21.93 0.29
CA ARG A 110 5.08 20.71 0.61
C ARG A 110 4.31 19.41 0.36
N GLU A 111 2.99 19.43 0.56
CA GLU A 111 2.08 18.29 0.47
C GLU A 111 1.77 17.91 -0.98
N GLU A 112 1.89 18.87 -1.91
CA GLU A 112 1.67 18.71 -3.35
C GLU A 112 2.92 18.11 -4.05
N ILE A 113 4.07 17.99 -3.35
CA ILE A 113 5.29 17.35 -3.85
C ILE A 113 5.27 15.84 -3.57
N VAL A 114 4.96 15.07 -4.63
CA VAL A 114 4.96 13.59 -4.67
C VAL A 114 6.30 13.00 -4.25
N GLY A 115 7.41 13.61 -4.67
CA GLY A 115 8.74 13.20 -4.22
C GLY A 115 9.91 13.78 -5.01
N LYS A 116 11.09 13.62 -4.42
CA LYS A 116 12.38 13.99 -5.01
C LYS A 116 12.94 12.86 -5.88
N LEU A 117 13.61 13.22 -6.97
CA LEU A 117 14.38 12.30 -7.81
C LEU A 117 15.33 11.45 -6.96
N TRP A 118 15.22 10.13 -7.10
CA TRP A 118 16.13 9.16 -6.49
C TRP A 118 17.01 8.46 -7.53
N VAL A 119 16.42 8.04 -8.66
CA VAL A 119 17.13 7.41 -9.79
C VAL A 119 16.46 7.81 -11.11
N SER A 120 17.23 8.10 -12.16
CA SER A 120 16.75 8.11 -13.54
C SER A 120 17.40 6.98 -14.34
N VAL A 121 16.66 6.40 -15.29
CA VAL A 121 17.16 5.38 -16.21
C VAL A 121 16.80 5.77 -17.65
N PRO A 122 17.79 6.18 -18.46
CA PRO A 122 17.54 6.64 -19.82
C PRO A 122 16.84 5.59 -20.69
N ARG A 123 15.87 6.04 -21.50
CA ARG A 123 15.07 5.29 -22.48
C ARG A 123 14.23 4.14 -21.93
N LEU A 124 14.25 3.88 -20.63
CA LEU A 124 13.53 2.75 -20.02
C LEU A 124 12.01 2.98 -19.97
N GLY A 125 11.55 4.23 -19.94
CA GLY A 125 10.13 4.58 -19.99
C GLY A 125 9.45 4.01 -21.25
N ARG A 126 10.09 4.16 -22.41
CA ARG A 126 9.65 3.58 -23.69
C ARG A 126 9.47 2.06 -23.68
N VAL A 127 10.23 1.33 -22.85
CA VAL A 127 10.06 -0.12 -22.69
C VAL A 127 8.80 -0.42 -21.88
N PHE A 128 8.51 0.36 -20.84
CA PHE A 128 7.26 0.26 -20.09
C PHE A 128 6.04 0.68 -20.91
N GLU A 129 6.13 1.71 -21.74
CA GLU A 129 5.08 2.09 -22.69
C GLU A 129 4.80 0.98 -23.70
N TRP A 130 5.85 0.40 -24.29
CA TRP A 130 5.70 -0.73 -25.20
C TRP A 130 5.02 -1.92 -24.50
N LEU A 131 5.38 -2.21 -23.24
CA LEU A 131 4.77 -3.27 -22.42
C LEU A 131 3.35 -2.95 -21.91
N ARG A 132 2.88 -1.70 -21.89
CA ARG A 132 1.49 -1.35 -21.52
C ARG A 132 0.47 -1.92 -22.51
N VAL A 133 0.88 -2.23 -23.74
CA VAL A 133 0.03 -2.88 -24.75
C VAL A 133 -0.09 -4.39 -24.42
N PRO A 134 -1.30 -4.94 -24.16
CA PRO A 134 -1.45 -6.35 -23.73
C PRO A 134 -0.88 -7.39 -24.70
N LEU A 135 -0.90 -7.10 -26.01
CA LEU A 135 -0.27 -7.93 -27.04
C LEU A 135 1.25 -8.01 -26.87
N HIS A 136 1.92 -6.90 -26.56
CA HIS A 136 3.37 -6.87 -26.40
C HIS A 136 3.80 -7.57 -25.10
N ALA A 137 3.07 -7.34 -24.00
CA ALA A 137 3.29 -8.05 -22.74
C ALA A 137 3.13 -9.57 -22.89
N SER A 138 2.05 -10.03 -23.54
CA SER A 138 1.81 -11.46 -23.75
C SER A 138 2.82 -12.10 -24.70
N LEU A 139 3.26 -11.42 -25.76
CA LEU A 139 4.36 -11.88 -26.63
C LEU A 139 5.69 -11.96 -25.87
N ALA A 140 6.03 -10.96 -25.05
CA ALA A 140 7.26 -10.95 -24.25
C ALA A 140 7.29 -12.09 -23.23
N VAL A 141 6.21 -12.28 -22.47
CA VAL A 141 6.06 -13.39 -21.50
C VAL A 141 6.06 -14.75 -22.21
N GLY A 142 5.36 -14.87 -23.34
CA GLY A 142 5.33 -16.10 -24.14
C GLY A 142 6.70 -16.49 -24.70
N LEU A 143 7.49 -15.51 -25.17
CA LEU A 143 8.85 -15.73 -25.65
C LEU A 143 9.80 -16.11 -24.50
N LEU A 144 9.69 -15.45 -23.34
CA LEU A 144 10.49 -15.79 -22.15
C LEU A 144 10.19 -17.21 -21.65
N GLY A 145 8.91 -17.57 -21.52
CA GLY A 145 8.46 -18.91 -21.15
C GLY A 145 8.85 -19.98 -22.18
N GLY A 146 8.78 -19.64 -23.47
CA GLY A 146 9.23 -20.50 -24.56
C GLY A 146 10.74 -20.79 -24.51
N LEU A 147 11.57 -19.79 -24.22
CA LEU A 147 13.02 -19.97 -24.02
C LEU A 147 13.34 -20.85 -22.82
N VAL A 148 12.66 -20.64 -21.68
CA VAL A 148 12.82 -21.49 -20.48
C VAL A 148 12.40 -22.93 -20.76
N MET A 149 11.26 -23.15 -21.42
CA MET A 149 10.82 -24.47 -21.87
C MET A 149 11.85 -25.13 -22.80
N LEU A 150 12.36 -24.40 -23.79
CA LEU A 150 13.35 -24.92 -24.74
C LEU A 150 14.63 -25.40 -24.05
N ASP A 151 15.13 -24.70 -23.04
CA ASP A 151 16.34 -25.14 -22.34
C ASP A 151 16.08 -26.31 -21.37
N LEU A 152 14.90 -26.38 -20.74
CA LEU A 152 14.45 -27.55 -19.98
C LEU A 152 14.33 -28.80 -20.88
N PHE A 153 13.71 -28.68 -22.05
CA PHE A 153 13.62 -29.77 -23.04
C PHE A 153 15.00 -30.19 -23.55
N ARG A 154 15.90 -29.24 -23.84
CA ARG A 154 17.29 -29.52 -24.25
C ARG A 154 18.11 -30.19 -23.15
N ALA A 155 17.90 -29.82 -21.89
CA ALA A 155 18.54 -30.46 -20.74
C ALA A 155 18.10 -31.93 -20.59
N SER A 156 16.81 -32.23 -20.81
CA SER A 156 16.26 -33.59 -20.80
C SER A 156 16.81 -34.44 -21.96
N ALA A 157 16.78 -33.91 -23.19
CA ALA A 157 17.25 -34.62 -24.38
C ALA A 157 18.72 -35.05 -24.31
N ARG A 158 19.58 -34.23 -23.68
CA ARG A 158 21.04 -34.43 -23.66
C ARG A 158 21.52 -35.59 -22.77
N ASN A 159 20.67 -36.15 -21.92
CA ASN A 159 20.99 -37.31 -21.08
C ASN A 159 20.66 -38.68 -21.72
N LYS A 160 20.00 -38.74 -22.88
CA LYS A 160 19.68 -40.00 -23.58
C LYS A 160 20.89 -40.61 -24.32
N LYS A 161 21.99 -40.90 -23.61
CA LYS A 161 23.09 -41.72 -24.17
C LYS A 161 23.92 -42.53 -23.17
N HIS A 162 23.27 -43.16 -22.19
CA HIS A 162 23.82 -44.38 -21.57
C HIS A 162 22.68 -45.38 -21.32
N ASN A 163 22.85 -46.63 -21.76
CA ASN A 163 21.82 -47.66 -21.62
C ASN A 163 21.93 -48.35 -20.26
N SER A 164 21.00 -48.05 -19.37
CA SER A 164 20.62 -48.89 -18.23
C SER A 164 19.16 -48.58 -17.89
N PRO A 165 18.30 -49.59 -17.64
CA PRO A 165 16.88 -49.37 -17.39
C PRO A 165 16.63 -48.83 -15.98
N ALA A 166 16.91 -47.54 -15.77
CA ALA A 166 16.48 -46.84 -14.55
C ALA A 166 14.94 -46.82 -14.48
N PRO A 167 14.32 -47.11 -13.32
CA PRO A 167 12.87 -47.15 -13.19
C PRO A 167 12.27 -45.75 -13.44
N MET A 168 11.21 -45.72 -14.25
CA MET A 168 10.62 -44.48 -14.80
C MET A 168 9.98 -43.55 -13.75
N PHE A 169 9.95 -43.95 -12.48
CA PHE A 169 9.28 -43.24 -11.37
C PHE A 169 10.15 -42.20 -10.64
N ASN A 170 11.48 -42.23 -10.75
CA ASN A 170 12.38 -41.43 -9.89
C ASN A 170 12.32 -39.89 -10.09
N GLY A 171 11.63 -39.39 -11.13
CA GLY A 171 11.44 -37.95 -11.35
C GLY A 171 10.28 -37.33 -10.56
N PHE A 172 9.22 -38.10 -10.28
CA PHE A 172 7.95 -37.58 -9.74
C PHE A 172 8.09 -36.79 -8.42
N PRO A 173 8.81 -37.26 -7.37
CA PRO A 173 8.93 -36.51 -6.12
C PRO A 173 9.69 -35.18 -6.29
N GLN A 174 10.61 -35.08 -7.27
CA GLN A 174 11.36 -33.84 -7.51
C GLN A 174 10.47 -32.77 -8.17
N PHE A 175 9.64 -33.15 -9.14
CA PHE A 175 8.66 -32.24 -9.74
C PHE A 175 7.55 -31.87 -8.75
N ALA A 176 7.11 -32.80 -7.90
CA ALA A 176 6.14 -32.53 -6.84
C ALA A 176 6.70 -31.54 -5.80
N ALA A 177 7.95 -31.72 -5.35
CA ALA A 177 8.61 -30.80 -4.44
C ALA A 177 8.79 -29.40 -5.06
N LEU A 178 9.19 -29.31 -6.32
CA LEU A 178 9.32 -28.03 -7.03
C LEU A 178 7.96 -27.32 -7.18
N GLY A 179 6.91 -28.06 -7.52
CA GLY A 179 5.54 -27.53 -7.61
C GLY A 179 5.04 -27.02 -6.26
N ALA A 180 5.22 -27.79 -5.19
CA ALA A 180 4.86 -27.38 -3.83
C ALA A 180 5.67 -26.17 -3.34
N ALA A 181 6.95 -26.05 -3.70
CA ALA A 181 7.78 -24.88 -3.40
C ALA A 181 7.28 -23.63 -4.13
N ILE A 182 6.93 -23.74 -5.42
CA ILE A 182 6.37 -22.62 -6.19
C ILE A 182 5.02 -22.19 -5.61
N LEU A 183 4.13 -23.14 -5.29
CA LEU A 183 2.85 -22.84 -4.66
C LEU A 183 3.01 -22.20 -3.28
N ALA A 184 3.95 -22.68 -2.44
CA ALA A 184 4.26 -22.06 -1.15
C ALA A 184 4.71 -20.60 -1.32
N LEU A 185 5.57 -20.31 -2.29
CA LEU A 185 6.03 -18.92 -2.55
C LEU A 185 4.91 -18.03 -3.11
N LEU A 186 4.04 -18.55 -3.97
CA LEU A 186 2.87 -17.81 -4.49
C LEU A 186 1.86 -17.50 -3.39
N PHE A 187 1.52 -18.47 -2.54
CA PHE A 187 0.62 -18.24 -1.41
C PHE A 187 1.23 -17.35 -0.33
N LEU A 188 2.55 -17.43 -0.10
CA LEU A 188 3.26 -16.53 0.80
C LEU A 188 3.24 -15.08 0.29
N SER A 189 3.48 -14.84 -1.00
CA SER A 189 3.46 -13.50 -1.57
C SER A 189 2.05 -12.90 -1.61
N LEU A 190 1.03 -13.70 -1.95
CA LEU A 190 -0.38 -13.30 -1.85
C LEU A 190 -0.81 -13.04 -0.39
N GLY A 191 -0.28 -13.81 0.56
CA GLY A 191 -0.42 -13.58 1.99
C GLY A 191 0.14 -12.22 2.39
N ILE A 192 1.41 -11.97 2.15
CA ILE A 192 2.07 -10.69 2.44
C ILE A 192 1.29 -9.51 1.83
N TYR A 193 0.92 -9.60 0.54
CA TYR A 193 0.15 -8.57 -0.14
C TYR A 193 -1.22 -8.31 0.53
N SER A 194 -1.99 -9.36 0.83
CA SER A 194 -3.31 -9.24 1.48
C SER A 194 -3.23 -8.83 2.96
N PHE A 195 -2.11 -9.01 3.63
CA PHE A 195 -1.89 -8.51 5.00
C PHE A 195 -1.42 -7.05 5.04
N VAL A 196 -0.75 -6.55 3.99
CA VAL A 196 -0.43 -5.12 3.82
C VAL A 196 -1.67 -4.29 3.51
N GLN A 197 -2.63 -4.84 2.75
CA GLN A 197 -3.92 -4.21 2.49
C GLN A 197 -4.80 -4.19 3.76
N PRO A 198 -5.48 -3.08 4.09
CA PRO A 198 -6.45 -3.06 5.19
C PRO A 198 -7.65 -3.94 4.87
N LEU A 199 -8.36 -4.42 5.90
CA LEU A 199 -9.59 -5.22 5.74
C LEU A 199 -10.77 -4.39 5.20
N GLU A 200 -10.73 -3.10 5.46
CA GLU A 200 -11.77 -2.13 5.20
C GLU A 200 -11.19 -0.91 4.48
N ARG A 201 -12.04 -0.20 3.75
CA ARG A 201 -11.75 1.07 3.08
C ARG A 201 -12.87 2.06 3.41
N PRO A 202 -12.60 3.38 3.47
CA PRO A 202 -13.68 4.36 3.45
C PRO A 202 -14.56 4.13 2.21
N ALA A 203 -15.86 4.34 2.35
CA ALA A 203 -16.79 4.25 1.23
C ALA A 203 -16.58 5.40 0.23
N GLU A 204 -17.37 5.37 -0.84
CA GLU A 204 -17.28 6.29 -1.96
C GLU A 204 -17.82 7.68 -1.59
N THR A 205 -16.92 8.67 -1.66
CA THR A 205 -17.17 10.08 -1.33
C THR A 205 -18.44 10.59 -1.98
N ILE A 206 -19.23 11.36 -1.22
CA ILE A 206 -20.48 11.93 -1.66
C ILE A 206 -20.16 13.25 -2.36
N SER A 207 -20.31 13.28 -3.69
CA SER A 207 -20.20 14.50 -4.47
C SER A 207 -21.49 15.32 -4.41
N TYR A 208 -21.32 16.63 -4.48
CA TYR A 208 -22.38 17.60 -4.70
C TYR A 208 -21.83 18.77 -5.52
N GLN A 209 -22.72 19.58 -6.08
CA GLN A 209 -22.34 20.75 -6.85
C GLN A 209 -23.25 21.91 -6.46
N GLN A 210 -22.64 23.01 -6.01
CA GLN A 210 -23.33 24.28 -5.80
C GLN A 210 -23.39 25.02 -7.15
N GLU A 211 -24.53 25.63 -7.47
CA GLU A 211 -24.73 26.45 -8.66
C GLU A 211 -25.40 27.79 -8.31
N GLY A 212 -24.89 28.87 -8.90
CA GLY A 212 -25.42 30.23 -8.78
C GLY A 212 -25.71 30.82 -10.16
N TYR A 213 -26.90 31.39 -10.29
CA TYR A 213 -27.41 31.99 -11.52
C TYR A 213 -27.84 33.43 -11.25
N TYR A 214 -27.06 34.38 -11.76
CA TYR A 214 -27.40 35.79 -11.72
C TYR A 214 -28.26 36.19 -12.93
N TYR A 215 -29.11 37.18 -12.71
CA TYR A 215 -29.65 38.02 -13.77
C TYR A 215 -29.86 39.44 -13.25
N TYR A 216 -29.98 40.41 -14.16
CA TYR A 216 -30.33 41.77 -13.80
C TYR A 216 -31.35 42.38 -14.75
N SER A 217 -32.11 43.36 -14.24
CA SER A 217 -32.97 44.20 -15.06
C SER A 217 -33.14 45.61 -14.50
N ALA A 218 -33.35 46.57 -15.40
CA ALA A 218 -33.57 47.97 -15.09
C ALA A 218 -34.52 48.60 -16.12
N THR A 219 -35.05 49.80 -15.84
CA THR A 219 -35.95 50.48 -16.77
C THR A 219 -35.20 50.96 -18.02
N GLY A 220 -35.59 50.48 -19.19
CA GLY A 220 -35.06 50.92 -20.47
C GLY A 220 -35.67 52.25 -20.90
N THR A 221 -34.84 53.19 -21.37
CA THR A 221 -35.34 54.42 -22.01
C THR A 221 -35.67 54.13 -23.48
N PRO A 222 -36.93 54.31 -23.93
CA PRO A 222 -37.31 54.06 -25.31
C PRO A 222 -36.51 54.92 -26.30
N GLY A 223 -35.98 54.29 -27.35
CA GLY A 223 -35.11 54.96 -28.34
C GLY A 223 -33.63 55.03 -27.96
N VAL A 224 -33.25 54.57 -26.76
CA VAL A 224 -31.86 54.20 -26.43
C VAL A 224 -31.70 52.67 -26.44
N TYR A 225 -32.71 51.95 -25.96
CA TYR A 225 -32.78 50.48 -25.99
C TYR A 225 -33.94 50.02 -26.89
N ASP A 226 -33.86 48.80 -27.40
CA ASP A 226 -34.90 48.17 -28.24
C ASP A 226 -36.18 47.81 -27.45
N THR A 227 -36.10 47.74 -26.11
CA THR A 227 -37.26 47.49 -25.23
C THR A 227 -37.28 48.42 -24.02
N ASP A 228 -38.41 48.46 -23.32
CA ASP A 228 -38.64 49.22 -22.09
C ASP A 228 -37.98 48.63 -20.83
N VAL A 229 -37.26 47.51 -20.97
CA VAL A 229 -36.55 46.81 -19.88
C VAL A 229 -35.15 46.40 -20.34
N ILE A 230 -34.13 46.94 -19.67
CA ILE A 230 -32.73 46.53 -19.82
C ILE A 230 -32.58 45.12 -19.23
N ARG A 231 -31.81 44.25 -19.89
CA ARG A 231 -31.65 42.81 -19.57
C ARG A 231 -30.20 42.44 -19.28
N SER A 232 -29.99 41.28 -18.66
CA SER A 232 -28.66 40.70 -18.45
C SER A 232 -27.83 40.67 -19.74
N GLY A 233 -26.62 41.23 -19.69
CA GLY A 233 -25.71 41.38 -20.83
C GLY A 233 -25.79 42.74 -21.53
N GLU A 234 -26.86 43.52 -21.33
CA GLU A 234 -26.96 44.89 -21.85
C GLU A 234 -26.26 45.89 -20.91
N PRO A 235 -25.64 46.97 -21.45
CA PRO A 235 -25.04 48.03 -20.64
C PRO A 235 -26.09 48.87 -19.91
N VAL A 236 -25.74 49.43 -18.76
CA VAL A 236 -26.63 50.27 -17.94
C VAL A 236 -26.04 51.68 -17.81
N PHE A 237 -26.68 52.67 -18.44
CA PHE A 237 -26.32 54.09 -18.32
C PHE A 237 -27.00 54.71 -17.07
N PRO A 238 -26.26 55.09 -16.00
CA PRO A 238 -26.86 55.62 -14.76
C PRO A 238 -27.62 56.94 -14.97
N LYS A 239 -27.22 57.75 -15.97
CA LYS A 239 -27.94 58.96 -16.42
C LYS A 239 -29.35 58.70 -16.97
N LEU A 240 -29.71 57.44 -17.23
CA LEU A 240 -31.04 57.02 -17.70
C LEU A 240 -31.81 56.21 -16.65
N THR A 241 -31.12 55.46 -15.78
CA THR A 241 -31.75 54.75 -14.65
C THR A 241 -30.77 54.61 -13.48
N CYS A 242 -31.16 55.09 -12.31
CA CYS A 242 -30.41 54.86 -11.07
C CYS A 242 -30.57 53.44 -10.51
N PHE A 243 -31.62 52.70 -10.87
CA PHE A 243 -31.95 51.45 -10.19
C PHE A 243 -31.68 50.23 -11.06
N LEU A 244 -30.94 49.27 -10.50
CA LEU A 244 -30.64 47.97 -11.08
C LEU A 244 -31.18 46.87 -10.15
N ASN A 245 -32.16 46.12 -10.61
CA ASN A 245 -32.66 44.96 -9.88
C ASN A 245 -31.78 43.76 -10.21
N VAL A 246 -31.14 43.16 -9.21
CA VAL A 246 -30.29 41.97 -9.34
C VAL A 246 -31.01 40.80 -8.69
N GLY A 247 -31.19 39.73 -9.46
CA GLY A 247 -31.74 38.46 -8.98
C GLY A 247 -30.67 37.38 -8.97
N PHE A 248 -30.75 36.50 -7.98
CA PHE A 248 -29.86 35.35 -7.84
C PHE A 248 -30.68 34.10 -7.51
N THR A 249 -30.52 33.07 -8.33
CA THR A 249 -31.05 31.72 -8.06
C THR A 249 -29.92 30.79 -7.67
N TYR A 250 -30.08 30.13 -6.53
CA TYR A 250 -29.12 29.16 -5.99
C TYR A 250 -29.68 27.74 -6.07
N ASN A 251 -28.83 26.77 -6.40
CA ASN A 251 -29.18 25.35 -6.39
C ASN A 251 -28.03 24.48 -5.83
N ILE A 252 -28.38 23.40 -5.13
CA ILE A 252 -27.47 22.32 -4.72
C ILE A 252 -27.89 21.04 -5.44
N LEU A 253 -27.03 20.57 -6.33
CA LEU A 253 -27.19 19.30 -7.06
C LEU A 253 -26.53 18.17 -6.26
N SER A 254 -27.34 17.32 -5.64
CA SER A 254 -26.93 16.03 -5.07
C SER A 254 -28.15 15.15 -4.81
N ASP A 255 -27.98 13.83 -4.94
CA ASP A 255 -28.97 12.80 -4.63
C ASP A 255 -28.86 12.26 -3.19
N ARG A 256 -27.69 12.44 -2.56
CA ARG A 256 -27.36 11.90 -1.22
C ARG A 256 -27.36 12.93 -0.08
N LEU A 257 -27.50 14.22 -0.37
CA LEU A 257 -27.69 15.26 0.65
C LEU A 257 -29.14 15.33 1.15
N GLN A 258 -29.32 15.41 2.47
CA GLN A 258 -30.61 15.49 3.16
C GLN A 258 -30.63 16.66 4.16
N GLY A 259 -31.81 17.22 4.42
CA GLY A 259 -31.98 18.27 5.44
C GLY A 259 -31.25 19.59 5.13
N VAL A 260 -31.03 19.89 3.84
CA VAL A 260 -30.36 21.10 3.37
C VAL A 260 -31.06 22.35 3.91
N SER A 261 -30.30 23.20 4.60
CA SER A 261 -30.74 24.51 5.08
C SER A 261 -29.52 25.43 5.22
N GLY A 262 -29.72 26.74 5.26
CA GLY A 262 -28.58 27.66 5.26
C GLY A 262 -28.96 29.11 5.43
N THR A 263 -27.97 29.98 5.22
CA THR A 263 -28.11 31.44 5.22
C THR A 263 -27.49 32.04 3.96
N HIS A 264 -28.03 33.18 3.53
CA HIS A 264 -27.50 33.96 2.43
C HIS A 264 -27.52 35.46 2.73
N LYS A 265 -26.58 36.20 2.15
CA LYS A 265 -26.56 37.67 2.13
C LYS A 265 -25.97 38.16 0.81
N MET A 266 -26.47 39.28 0.31
CA MET A 266 -26.06 39.91 -0.94
C MET A 266 -25.59 41.34 -0.69
N TYR A 267 -24.48 41.71 -1.29
CA TYR A 267 -23.89 43.05 -1.20
C TYR A 267 -23.21 43.45 -2.51
N ALA A 268 -23.22 44.74 -2.81
CA ALA A 268 -22.36 45.31 -3.84
C ALA A 268 -21.01 45.71 -3.22
N ARG A 269 -19.92 45.54 -3.97
CA ARG A 269 -18.57 45.99 -3.63
C ARG A 269 -18.01 46.79 -4.81
N ILE A 270 -17.79 48.07 -4.59
CA ILE A 270 -17.07 48.96 -5.53
C ILE A 270 -15.57 48.83 -5.22
N MET A 271 -14.72 48.71 -6.23
CA MET A 271 -13.26 48.60 -6.08
C MET A 271 -12.49 49.41 -7.12
N ASP A 272 -11.28 49.81 -6.75
CA ASP A 272 -10.20 50.21 -7.65
C ASP A 272 -9.01 49.26 -7.44
N GLU A 273 -8.76 48.41 -8.44
CA GLU A 273 -7.70 47.40 -8.43
C GLU A 273 -6.28 47.99 -8.34
N THR A 274 -6.10 49.27 -8.68
CA THR A 274 -4.77 49.91 -8.74
C THR A 274 -4.39 50.62 -7.44
N SER A 275 -5.36 51.18 -6.70
CA SER A 275 -5.13 51.74 -5.36
C SER A 275 -5.44 50.77 -4.22
N GLY A 276 -6.16 49.69 -4.50
CA GLY A 276 -6.67 48.75 -3.48
C GLY A 276 -7.85 49.31 -2.67
N TRP A 277 -8.40 50.46 -3.07
CA TRP A 277 -9.59 51.02 -2.44
C TRP A 277 -10.83 50.15 -2.73
N GLN A 278 -11.67 49.97 -1.71
CA GLN A 278 -12.96 49.28 -1.82
C GLN A 278 -14.03 49.89 -0.90
N ARG A 279 -15.30 49.79 -1.31
CA ARG A 279 -16.48 50.12 -0.50
C ARG A 279 -17.59 49.10 -0.71
N THR A 280 -18.20 48.65 0.39
CA THR A 280 -19.32 47.69 0.39
C THR A 280 -20.64 48.40 0.66
N ILE A 281 -21.67 48.06 -0.12
CA ILE A 281 -23.06 48.48 0.05
C ILE A 281 -23.90 47.20 0.32
N PRO A 282 -24.50 47.02 1.51
CA PRO A 282 -25.37 45.87 1.77
C PRO A 282 -26.66 45.99 0.94
N LEU A 283 -27.04 44.92 0.24
CA LEU A 283 -28.24 44.90 -0.61
C LEU A 283 -29.41 44.15 0.02
N ASN A 284 -29.14 43.15 0.86
CA ASN A 284 -30.11 42.57 1.78
C ASN A 284 -29.46 42.21 3.12
N THR A 285 -30.29 41.86 4.10
CA THR A 285 -29.85 41.30 5.39
C THR A 285 -29.60 39.80 5.29
N ASP A 286 -28.79 39.26 6.19
CA ASP A 286 -28.66 37.82 6.39
C ASP A 286 -30.03 37.17 6.56
N THR A 287 -30.32 36.19 5.71
CA THR A 287 -31.64 35.56 5.54
C THR A 287 -31.47 34.06 5.40
N SER A 288 -32.29 33.28 6.10
CA SER A 288 -32.23 31.82 6.06
C SER A 288 -33.08 31.20 4.95
N PHE A 289 -32.63 30.05 4.45
CA PHE A 289 -33.34 29.23 3.46
C PHE A 289 -33.37 27.74 3.88
N SER A 290 -34.26 26.98 3.26
CA SER A 290 -34.46 25.54 3.51
C SER A 290 -34.85 24.82 2.22
N GLY A 291 -34.27 23.65 2.01
CA GLY A 291 -34.32 22.92 0.73
C GLY A 291 -33.12 23.20 -0.18
N ASN A 292 -33.04 22.45 -1.28
CA ASN A 292 -31.90 22.44 -2.19
C ASN A 292 -31.77 23.67 -3.10
N SER A 293 -32.68 24.64 -3.03
CA SER A 293 -32.63 25.86 -3.83
C SER A 293 -33.29 27.04 -3.13
N TYR A 294 -32.85 28.25 -3.46
CA TYR A 294 -33.53 29.49 -3.08
C TYR A 294 -33.41 30.53 -4.19
N PHE A 295 -34.21 31.60 -4.07
CA PHE A 295 -34.20 32.75 -4.96
C PHE A 295 -34.18 34.03 -4.12
N ALA A 296 -33.27 34.94 -4.45
CA ALA A 296 -33.18 36.26 -3.82
C ALA A 296 -33.18 37.37 -4.87
N MET A 297 -33.72 38.53 -4.51
CA MET A 297 -33.74 39.75 -5.31
C MET A 297 -33.32 40.93 -4.42
N ALA A 298 -32.58 41.87 -5.00
CA ALA A 298 -32.32 43.17 -4.38
C ALA A 298 -32.24 44.27 -5.45
N THR A 299 -32.40 45.52 -5.04
CA THR A 299 -32.26 46.69 -5.91
C THR A 299 -31.00 47.46 -5.51
N LEU A 300 -30.04 47.58 -6.43
CA LEU A 300 -28.85 48.41 -6.30
C LEU A 300 -29.14 49.82 -6.84
N ASP A 301 -28.73 50.84 -6.10
CA ASP A 301 -28.72 52.23 -6.55
C ASP A 301 -27.35 52.55 -7.17
N LEU A 302 -27.31 52.63 -8.51
CA LEU A 302 -26.15 52.99 -9.30
C LEU A 302 -25.78 54.47 -9.14
N CYS A 303 -26.75 55.36 -8.87
CA CYS A 303 -26.47 56.77 -8.61
C CYS A 303 -25.84 56.96 -7.21
N GLN A 304 -26.15 56.09 -6.25
CA GLN A 304 -25.38 55.97 -5.01
C GLN A 304 -23.94 55.52 -5.30
N VAL A 305 -23.73 54.52 -6.17
CA VAL A 305 -22.38 54.09 -6.59
C VAL A 305 -21.60 55.25 -7.24
N GLU A 306 -22.20 56.00 -8.16
CA GLU A 306 -21.58 57.20 -8.75
C GLU A 306 -21.18 58.22 -7.66
N SER A 307 -22.06 58.49 -6.68
CA SER A 307 -21.77 59.45 -5.60
C SER A 307 -20.59 59.03 -4.72
N ILE A 308 -20.45 57.72 -4.43
CA ILE A 308 -19.37 57.18 -3.61
C ILE A 308 -18.03 57.26 -4.36
N VAL A 309 -18.03 56.99 -5.68
CA VAL A 309 -16.85 57.15 -6.54
C VAL A 309 -16.42 58.62 -6.59
N ASN A 310 -17.35 59.54 -6.90
CA ASN A 310 -17.05 60.97 -7.01
C ASN A 310 -16.49 61.56 -5.71
N LEU A 311 -17.07 61.21 -4.56
CA LEU A 311 -16.59 61.62 -3.24
C LEU A 311 -15.14 61.20 -2.99
N VAL A 312 -14.75 59.99 -3.44
CA VAL A 312 -13.40 59.46 -3.24
C VAL A 312 -12.39 60.05 -4.22
N GLU A 313 -12.79 60.39 -5.44
CA GLU A 313 -11.93 61.17 -6.35
C GLU A 313 -11.69 62.61 -5.85
N GLU A 314 -12.69 63.23 -5.22
CA GLU A 314 -12.58 64.57 -4.63
C GLU A 314 -11.72 64.59 -3.35
N GLU A 315 -12.04 63.74 -2.36
CA GLU A 315 -11.36 63.73 -1.05
C GLU A 315 -9.95 63.12 -1.09
N ALA A 316 -9.73 62.04 -1.87
CA ALA A 316 -8.42 61.37 -1.95
C ALA A 316 -7.57 61.82 -3.14
N GLY A 317 -8.09 62.66 -4.04
CA GLY A 317 -7.42 63.06 -5.28
C GLY A 317 -7.22 61.93 -6.29
N LEU A 318 -7.91 60.80 -6.10
CA LEU A 318 -7.90 59.65 -7.02
C LEU A 318 -8.47 60.06 -8.39
N LYS A 319 -7.90 59.52 -9.47
CA LYS A 319 -8.29 59.83 -10.85
C LYS A 319 -8.20 58.58 -11.72
N GLN A 320 -9.18 57.70 -11.59
CA GLN A 320 -9.24 56.48 -12.38
C GLN A 320 -9.96 56.66 -13.71
N ILE A 321 -9.68 55.75 -14.65
CA ILE A 321 -10.40 55.67 -15.92
C ILE A 321 -11.67 54.81 -15.77
N ALA A 322 -11.59 53.75 -14.97
CA ALA A 322 -12.72 52.89 -14.65
C ALA A 322 -12.62 52.33 -13.23
N TYR A 323 -13.75 51.85 -12.70
CA TYR A 323 -13.86 51.11 -11.44
C TYR A 323 -14.49 49.74 -11.68
N THR A 324 -14.32 48.83 -10.74
CA THR A 324 -15.00 47.53 -10.73
C THR A 324 -16.16 47.57 -9.73
N LEU A 325 -17.31 47.03 -10.11
CA LEU A 325 -18.50 46.88 -9.27
C LEU A 325 -18.88 45.40 -9.27
N GLU A 326 -18.70 44.73 -8.14
CA GLU A 326 -19.09 43.34 -7.95
C GLU A 326 -20.40 43.28 -7.16
N VAL A 327 -21.37 42.46 -7.58
CA VAL A 327 -22.48 42.05 -6.71
C VAL A 327 -22.20 40.63 -6.25
N VAL A 328 -21.86 40.49 -4.97
CA VAL A 328 -21.48 39.22 -4.34
C VAL A 328 -22.67 38.69 -3.54
N THR A 329 -22.91 37.39 -3.62
CA THR A 329 -23.88 36.69 -2.76
C THR A 329 -23.14 35.63 -1.96
N ASP A 330 -22.87 35.89 -0.69
CA ASP A 330 -22.31 34.87 0.21
C ASP A 330 -23.43 33.92 0.61
N VAL A 331 -23.25 32.63 0.34
CA VAL A 331 -24.12 31.53 0.77
C VAL A 331 -23.34 30.63 1.72
N SER A 332 -23.98 30.16 2.79
CA SER A 332 -23.50 29.03 3.57
C SER A 332 -24.64 28.05 3.82
N PHE A 333 -24.38 26.76 3.76
CA PHE A 333 -25.39 25.74 3.98
C PHE A 333 -24.87 24.61 4.88
N VAL A 334 -25.80 24.00 5.61
CA VAL A 334 -25.61 22.76 6.35
C VAL A 334 -26.56 21.68 5.84
N ALA A 335 -26.09 20.43 5.84
CA ALA A 335 -26.85 19.27 5.40
C ALA A 335 -26.37 17.99 6.13
N SER A 336 -27.04 16.87 5.87
CA SER A 336 -26.61 15.53 6.30
C SER A 336 -26.35 14.64 5.08
N ALA A 337 -25.23 13.95 5.08
CA ALA A 337 -24.78 13.05 4.02
C ALA A 337 -24.53 11.64 4.60
N GLU A 338 -25.47 10.71 4.38
CA GLU A 338 -25.46 9.38 5.01
C GLU A 338 -25.32 9.44 6.56
N GLY A 339 -25.89 10.48 7.18
CA GLY A 339 -25.82 10.73 8.63
C GLY A 339 -24.66 11.64 9.08
N ASN A 340 -23.71 11.96 8.20
CA ASN A 340 -22.57 12.85 8.50
C ASN A 340 -22.97 14.32 8.31
N PRO A 341 -22.61 15.24 9.22
CA PRO A 341 -22.84 16.66 9.01
C PRO A 341 -21.97 17.18 7.86
N VAL A 342 -22.57 17.99 6.99
CA VAL A 342 -21.93 18.73 5.90
C VAL A 342 -22.10 20.21 6.20
N SER A 343 -21.05 20.99 5.97
CA SER A 343 -21.09 22.45 5.97
C SER A 343 -20.15 22.95 4.88
N ASP A 344 -20.63 23.82 4.00
CA ASP A 344 -19.84 24.44 2.92
C ASP A 344 -20.40 25.85 2.61
N SER A 345 -19.60 26.66 1.91
CA SER A 345 -19.94 28.03 1.53
C SER A 345 -19.61 28.31 0.06
N PHE A 346 -20.32 29.28 -0.52
CA PHE A 346 -20.22 29.64 -1.93
C PHE A 346 -20.50 31.13 -2.08
N SER A 347 -19.52 31.88 -2.63
CA SER A 347 -19.56 33.34 -2.75
C SER A 347 -19.37 33.80 -4.21
N PRO A 348 -20.31 33.47 -5.13
CA PRO A 348 -20.24 33.91 -6.52
C PRO A 348 -20.43 35.43 -6.63
N ALA A 349 -19.73 36.04 -7.59
CA ALA A 349 -19.76 37.47 -7.85
C ALA A 349 -20.20 37.77 -9.30
N LEU A 350 -21.14 38.69 -9.45
CA LEU A 350 -21.52 39.30 -10.73
C LEU A 350 -20.69 40.56 -10.94
N VAL A 351 -19.72 40.53 -11.85
CA VAL A 351 -18.72 41.60 -12.01
C VAL A 351 -19.11 42.55 -13.13
N PHE A 352 -19.15 43.85 -12.83
CA PHE A 352 -19.29 44.93 -13.80
C PHE A 352 -18.03 45.81 -13.81
N LYS A 353 -17.72 46.41 -14.96
CA LYS A 353 -16.82 47.57 -15.05
C LYS A 353 -17.64 48.84 -15.24
N TYR A 354 -17.15 49.94 -14.67
CA TYR A 354 -17.77 51.26 -14.69
C TYR A 354 -16.79 52.31 -15.21
N ASP A 355 -17.01 52.84 -16.40
CA ASP A 355 -16.10 53.76 -17.11
C ASP A 355 -16.45 55.25 -16.94
N LYS A 356 -17.27 55.58 -15.93
CA LYS A 356 -17.87 56.91 -15.70
C LYS A 356 -18.90 57.35 -16.75
N VAL A 357 -19.33 56.45 -17.63
CA VAL A 357 -20.43 56.64 -18.58
C VAL A 357 -21.49 55.55 -18.42
N HIS A 358 -21.09 54.31 -18.18
CA HIS A 358 -21.97 53.16 -18.05
C HIS A 358 -21.37 52.03 -17.19
N PHE A 359 -22.26 51.18 -16.67
CA PHE A 359 -21.90 49.88 -16.12
C PHE A 359 -22.09 48.82 -17.20
N TYR A 360 -21.08 47.99 -17.45
CA TYR A 360 -21.17 46.85 -18.36
C TYR A 360 -20.59 45.59 -17.71
N LEU A 361 -21.14 44.43 -18.07
CA LEU A 361 -20.75 43.15 -17.50
C LEU A 361 -19.31 42.80 -17.91
N ASP A 362 -18.46 42.45 -16.94
CA ASP A 362 -17.12 41.94 -17.24
C ASP A 362 -17.20 40.47 -17.64
N ALA A 363 -16.60 40.13 -18.76
CA ALA A 363 -16.68 38.81 -19.39
C ALA A 363 -15.27 38.31 -19.70
N PRO A 364 -14.49 37.88 -18.68
CA PRO A 364 -13.13 37.41 -18.88
C PRO A 364 -13.13 36.18 -19.79
N ALA A 365 -12.23 36.16 -20.78
CA ALA A 365 -12.23 35.17 -21.87
C ALA A 365 -12.02 33.69 -21.45
N ALA A 366 -11.79 33.43 -20.15
CA ALA A 366 -11.72 32.09 -19.56
C ALA A 366 -13.07 31.57 -19.02
N GLN A 367 -14.09 32.43 -18.86
CA GLN A 367 -15.40 32.07 -18.29
C GLN A 367 -16.45 31.93 -19.40
N THR A 368 -17.14 30.79 -19.44
CA THR A 368 -18.12 30.46 -20.50
C THR A 368 -19.45 31.18 -20.39
N ASP A 369 -19.83 31.62 -19.19
CA ASP A 369 -21.01 32.47 -18.93
C ASP A 369 -20.76 33.29 -17.65
N PRO A 370 -20.57 34.62 -17.71
CA PRO A 370 -20.33 35.48 -16.53
C PRO A 370 -21.57 35.64 -15.63
N LEU A 371 -22.76 35.19 -16.07
CA LEU A 371 -23.96 35.13 -15.24
C LEU A 371 -24.07 33.84 -14.42
N ARG A 372 -23.16 32.88 -14.63
CA ARG A 372 -23.14 31.58 -13.95
C ARG A 372 -21.89 31.41 -13.11
N SER A 373 -22.06 30.69 -12.01
CA SER A 373 -20.97 30.22 -11.17
C SER A 373 -21.32 28.84 -10.64
N SER A 374 -20.30 27.99 -10.44
CA SER A 374 -20.51 26.68 -9.83
C SER A 374 -19.26 26.25 -9.07
N GLN A 375 -19.48 25.54 -7.97
CA GLN A 375 -18.45 25.01 -7.08
C GLN A 375 -18.74 23.53 -6.80
N PRO A 376 -17.88 22.59 -7.23
CA PRO A 376 -17.98 21.19 -6.86
C PRO A 376 -17.54 20.99 -5.40
N GLY A 377 -18.20 20.08 -4.69
CA GLY A 377 -17.89 19.72 -3.31
C GLY A 377 -17.87 18.21 -3.10
N LEU A 378 -17.09 17.77 -2.11
CA LEU A 378 -16.91 16.35 -1.76
C LEU A 378 -17.07 16.17 -0.25
N VAL A 379 -17.86 15.17 0.16
CA VAL A 379 -17.97 14.74 1.56
C VAL A 379 -17.35 13.36 1.73
N GLY A 380 -16.50 13.20 2.75
CA GLY A 380 -16.05 11.89 3.21
C GLY A 380 -17.20 11.12 3.86
N SER A 381 -17.64 10.03 3.23
CA SER A 381 -18.59 9.09 3.85
C SER A 381 -17.90 8.34 5.00
N SER A 382 -18.45 8.43 6.21
CA SER A 382 -17.97 7.62 7.37
C SER A 382 -18.31 6.14 7.27
N ALA A 383 -19.17 5.75 6.32
CA ALA A 383 -19.44 4.36 6.02
C ALA A 383 -18.14 3.63 5.63
N SER A 384 -17.91 2.47 6.26
CA SER A 384 -16.78 1.59 5.94
C SER A 384 -17.24 0.46 5.02
N GLN A 385 -16.48 0.17 3.97
CA GLN A 385 -16.74 -0.95 3.06
C GLN A 385 -15.65 -2.01 3.17
N PRO A 386 -15.99 -3.32 3.02
CA PRO A 386 -14.98 -4.37 2.89
C PRO A 386 -14.03 -4.08 1.72
N ASN A 387 -12.73 -4.05 2.01
CA ASN A 387 -11.72 -3.86 0.98
C ASN A 387 -11.63 -5.13 0.10
N THR A 388 -11.34 -4.97 -1.18
CA THR A 388 -11.28 -6.07 -2.15
C THR A 388 -10.01 -6.02 -2.99
N ILE A 389 -9.52 -7.19 -3.39
CA ILE A 389 -8.40 -7.37 -4.31
C ILE A 389 -8.97 -7.98 -5.60
N SER A 390 -8.65 -7.39 -6.75
CA SER A 390 -8.97 -7.99 -8.05
C SER A 390 -8.02 -9.16 -8.32
N LEU A 391 -8.55 -10.38 -8.29
CA LEU A 391 -7.86 -11.60 -8.71
C LEU A 391 -8.51 -12.09 -10.01
N LEU A 392 -7.74 -12.10 -11.11
CA LEU A 392 -8.21 -12.54 -12.43
C LEU A 392 -9.50 -11.82 -12.92
N GLY A 393 -9.69 -10.56 -12.50
CA GLY A 393 -10.88 -9.76 -12.83
C GLY A 393 -12.05 -9.91 -11.85
N VAL A 394 -11.95 -10.80 -10.85
CA VAL A 394 -12.95 -10.97 -9.79
C VAL A 394 -12.53 -10.18 -8.55
N ALA A 395 -13.39 -9.33 -8.02
CA ALA A 395 -13.17 -8.63 -6.75
C ALA A 395 -13.39 -9.60 -5.57
N VAL A 396 -12.31 -9.95 -4.86
CA VAL A 396 -12.35 -10.87 -3.71
C VAL A 396 -12.05 -10.09 -2.43
N PRO A 397 -12.87 -10.19 -1.36
CA PRO A 397 -12.62 -9.48 -0.10
C PRO A 397 -11.27 -9.83 0.52
N VAL A 398 -10.55 -8.84 1.05
CA VAL A 398 -9.20 -9.04 1.63
C VAL A 398 -9.18 -10.14 2.70
N LEU A 399 -10.22 -10.24 3.53
CA LEU A 399 -10.38 -11.30 4.51
C LEU A 399 -10.35 -12.72 3.90
N VAL A 400 -11.02 -12.91 2.76
CA VAL A 400 -11.06 -14.18 2.04
C VAL A 400 -9.70 -14.48 1.40
N VAL A 401 -9.04 -13.47 0.82
CA VAL A 401 -7.69 -13.62 0.25
C VAL A 401 -6.68 -14.02 1.35
N ARG A 402 -6.72 -13.39 2.52
CA ARG A 402 -5.88 -13.75 3.68
C ARG A 402 -6.09 -15.20 4.11
N PHE A 403 -7.35 -15.65 4.21
CA PHE A 403 -7.67 -17.04 4.57
C PHE A 403 -7.16 -18.04 3.53
N LEU A 404 -7.43 -17.80 2.25
CA LEU A 404 -6.99 -18.67 1.15
C LEU A 404 -5.46 -18.71 1.03
N ALA A 405 -4.77 -17.58 1.25
CA ALA A 405 -3.32 -17.51 1.25
C ALA A 405 -2.70 -18.33 2.40
N LEU A 406 -3.22 -18.18 3.63
CA LEU A 406 -2.75 -18.95 4.79
C LEU A 406 -3.01 -20.46 4.61
N LEU A 407 -4.20 -20.84 4.13
CA LEU A 407 -4.56 -22.24 3.88
C LEU A 407 -3.71 -22.87 2.78
N GLY A 408 -3.55 -22.17 1.64
CA GLY A 408 -2.72 -22.62 0.52
C GLY A 408 -1.24 -22.73 0.90
N PHE A 409 -0.72 -21.77 1.69
CA PHE A 409 0.63 -21.84 2.23
C PHE A 409 0.81 -23.03 3.18
N ALA A 410 -0.13 -23.25 4.11
CA ALA A 410 -0.06 -24.37 5.05
C ALA A 410 -0.07 -25.74 4.34
N ILE A 411 -0.93 -25.93 3.33
CA ILE A 411 -0.98 -27.15 2.52
C ILE A 411 0.34 -27.35 1.74
N SER A 412 0.88 -26.26 1.17
CA SER A 412 2.14 -26.31 0.42
C SER A 412 3.34 -26.60 1.33
N ALA A 413 3.37 -26.06 2.54
CA ALA A 413 4.39 -26.32 3.55
C ALA A 413 4.30 -27.77 4.09
N LEU A 414 3.10 -28.26 4.39
CA LEU A 414 2.90 -29.65 4.85
C LEU A 414 3.26 -30.68 3.78
N THR A 415 2.97 -30.42 2.50
CA THR A 415 3.39 -31.30 1.40
C THR A 415 4.90 -31.28 1.18
N LEU A 416 5.56 -30.12 1.27
CA LEU A 416 7.03 -30.04 1.28
C LEU A 416 7.65 -30.82 2.45
N LEU A 417 7.13 -30.68 3.67
CA LEU A 417 7.58 -31.42 4.84
C LEU A 417 7.36 -32.93 4.69
N GLY A 418 6.21 -33.36 4.15
CA GLY A 418 5.92 -34.76 3.88
C GLY A 418 6.86 -35.39 2.84
N ILE A 419 7.16 -34.68 1.75
CA ILE A 419 8.13 -35.13 0.73
C ILE A 419 9.54 -35.16 1.34
N GLY A 420 9.94 -34.12 2.07
CA GLY A 420 11.24 -34.05 2.74
C GLY A 420 11.44 -35.17 3.76
N ALA A 421 10.43 -35.46 4.58
CA ALA A 421 10.43 -36.56 5.53
C ALA A 421 10.57 -37.92 4.83
N LYS A 422 9.82 -38.17 3.74
CA LYS A 422 9.93 -39.42 2.98
C LYS A 422 11.25 -39.56 2.22
N MET A 423 11.84 -38.47 1.74
CA MET A 423 13.19 -38.47 1.17
C MET A 423 14.26 -38.74 2.24
N TYR A 424 14.13 -38.16 3.43
CA TYR A 424 15.02 -38.43 4.55
C TYR A 424 14.92 -39.88 5.04
N GLU A 425 13.69 -40.41 5.18
CA GLU A 425 13.43 -41.80 5.54
C GLU A 425 14.07 -42.76 4.53
N ALA A 426 13.84 -42.57 3.23
CA ALA A 426 14.46 -43.38 2.17
C ALA A 426 15.99 -43.27 2.15
N ALA A 427 16.56 -42.08 2.37
CA ALA A 427 18.01 -41.91 2.48
C ALA A 427 18.58 -42.56 3.76
N SER A 428 17.85 -42.56 4.87
CA SER A 428 18.28 -43.17 6.14
C SER A 428 18.29 -44.69 6.11
N GLN A 429 17.53 -45.32 5.20
CA GLN A 429 17.50 -46.78 5.03
C GLN A 429 18.73 -47.34 4.29
N SER A 430 19.59 -46.50 3.71
CA SER A 430 20.86 -46.93 3.10
C SER A 430 21.98 -45.92 3.34
N GLU A 431 23.01 -46.36 4.06
CA GLU A 431 24.15 -45.53 4.49
C GLU A 431 24.91 -44.93 3.28
N GLU A 432 24.92 -45.64 2.16
CA GLU A 432 25.39 -45.17 0.85
C GLU A 432 24.58 -44.00 0.29
N ALA A 433 23.24 -44.01 0.39
CA ALA A 433 22.39 -42.94 -0.14
C ALA A 433 22.50 -41.67 0.71
N LEU A 434 22.56 -41.82 2.05
CA LEU A 434 22.84 -40.72 2.96
C LEU A 434 24.22 -40.10 2.68
N THR A 435 25.23 -40.95 2.51
CA THR A 435 26.61 -40.55 2.14
C THR A 435 26.64 -39.82 0.80
N ARG A 436 26.00 -40.37 -0.23
CA ARG A 436 25.93 -39.77 -1.58
C ARG A 436 25.13 -38.46 -1.61
N PHE A 437 24.14 -38.29 -0.73
CA PHE A 437 23.39 -37.05 -0.58
C PHE A 437 24.21 -35.96 0.13
N LYS A 438 24.91 -36.31 1.22
CA LYS A 438 25.71 -35.39 2.04
C LYS A 438 27.05 -34.99 1.38
N TYR A 439 27.69 -35.91 0.67
CA TYR A 439 29.07 -35.77 0.14
C TYR A 439 29.20 -35.97 -1.38
N GLY A 440 28.09 -36.01 -2.13
CA GLY A 440 28.07 -36.26 -3.58
C GLY A 440 28.85 -35.25 -4.45
N SER A 441 29.29 -34.11 -3.89
CA SER A 441 30.16 -33.12 -4.55
C SER A 441 31.66 -33.43 -4.43
N MET A 442 32.05 -34.32 -3.50
CA MET A 442 33.44 -34.72 -3.21
C MET A 442 33.75 -36.16 -3.65
N LEU A 443 32.73 -36.92 -4.05
CA LEU A 443 32.83 -38.32 -4.46
C LEU A 443 33.20 -38.46 -5.94
N VAL A 444 34.19 -39.29 -6.23
CA VAL A 444 34.60 -39.70 -7.58
C VAL A 444 34.49 -41.21 -7.70
N GLU A 445 33.65 -41.69 -8.62
CA GLU A 445 33.52 -43.13 -8.92
C GLU A 445 34.74 -43.62 -9.71
N VAL A 446 35.40 -44.68 -9.24
CA VAL A 446 36.62 -45.24 -9.82
C VAL A 446 36.43 -46.73 -10.11
N TYR A 447 36.76 -47.14 -11.34
CA TYR A 447 36.79 -48.54 -11.74
C TYR A 447 38.18 -49.17 -11.50
N GLU A 448 38.20 -50.46 -11.19
CA GLU A 448 39.38 -51.17 -10.69
C GLU A 448 40.50 -51.32 -11.73
N GLN A 449 41.46 -50.37 -11.73
CA GLN A 449 42.77 -50.53 -12.39
C GLN A 449 43.89 -49.94 -11.52
N ASN A 450 44.70 -50.83 -10.94
CA ASN A 450 46.06 -50.58 -10.44
C ASN A 450 46.28 -49.32 -9.59
N LEU A 451 45.56 -49.23 -8.47
CA LEU A 451 46.02 -48.40 -7.35
C LEU A 451 47.38 -48.97 -6.88
N SER A 452 48.45 -48.19 -7.02
CA SER A 452 49.77 -48.56 -6.53
C SER A 452 49.72 -48.83 -5.01
N PRO A 453 50.37 -49.89 -4.49
CA PRO A 453 50.29 -50.26 -3.08
C PRO A 453 50.98 -49.22 -2.20
N SER A 454 50.19 -48.29 -1.64
CA SER A 454 50.62 -47.37 -0.59
C SER A 454 51.01 -48.17 0.65
N SER A 455 52.23 -48.00 1.15
CA SER A 455 52.80 -48.80 2.24
C SER A 455 52.18 -48.57 3.62
N SER A 456 51.15 -47.71 3.72
CA SER A 456 50.28 -47.60 4.88
C SER A 456 48.82 -47.47 4.42
N LEU A 457 47.99 -48.38 4.91
CA LEU A 457 46.54 -48.31 4.83
C LEU A 457 46.01 -48.09 6.25
N VAL A 458 45.06 -47.16 6.40
CA VAL A 458 44.44 -46.83 7.69
C VAL A 458 42.93 -46.88 7.54
N ASP A 459 42.28 -47.83 8.18
CA ASP A 459 40.82 -47.86 8.25
C ASP A 459 40.29 -46.79 9.22
N VAL A 460 39.26 -46.10 8.79
CA VAL A 460 38.64 -44.96 9.47
C VAL A 460 37.28 -45.39 10.04
N ALA A 461 36.95 -44.95 11.25
CA ALA A 461 35.74 -45.41 11.94
C ALA A 461 34.42 -44.86 11.36
N THR A 462 34.44 -43.68 10.72
CA THR A 462 33.26 -43.04 10.13
C THR A 462 33.56 -42.41 8.77
N PHE A 463 32.53 -42.27 7.92
CA PHE A 463 32.67 -41.49 6.69
C PHE A 463 32.96 -40.00 6.98
N ASP A 464 32.37 -39.43 8.04
CA ASP A 464 32.58 -38.03 8.43
C ASP A 464 34.06 -37.72 8.72
N ASP A 465 34.79 -38.66 9.33
CA ASP A 465 36.23 -38.53 9.57
C ASP A 465 37.04 -38.63 8.27
N LEU A 466 36.66 -39.54 7.36
CA LEU A 466 37.28 -39.63 6.02
C LEU A 466 37.05 -38.33 5.22
N ALA A 467 35.86 -37.74 5.32
CA ALA A 467 35.54 -36.46 4.69
C ALA A 467 36.36 -35.29 5.28
N ARG A 468 36.56 -35.23 6.60
CA ARG A 468 37.45 -34.24 7.23
C ARG A 468 38.89 -34.34 6.74
N ILE A 469 39.40 -35.56 6.52
CA ILE A 469 40.72 -35.79 5.91
C ILE A 469 40.74 -35.28 4.47
N ALA A 470 39.69 -35.59 3.68
CA ALA A 470 39.54 -35.12 2.31
C ALA A 470 39.55 -33.59 2.19
N GLU A 471 38.72 -32.90 2.99
CA GLU A 471 38.63 -31.44 3.06
C GLU A 471 39.96 -30.80 3.47
N ARG A 472 40.59 -31.29 4.55
CA ARG A 472 41.84 -30.74 5.09
C ARG A 472 42.99 -30.79 4.06
N HIS A 473 43.01 -31.79 3.20
CA HIS A 473 44.05 -31.97 2.18
C HIS A 473 43.64 -31.51 0.77
N GLY A 474 42.42 -30.99 0.59
CA GLY A 474 41.92 -30.53 -0.71
C GLY A 474 41.72 -31.66 -1.74
N THR A 475 41.59 -32.91 -1.28
CA THR A 475 41.51 -34.12 -2.10
C THR A 475 40.07 -34.61 -2.26
N MET A 476 39.77 -35.29 -3.36
CA MET A 476 38.48 -35.98 -3.55
C MET A 476 38.45 -37.33 -2.80
N ILE A 477 37.24 -37.78 -2.45
CA ILE A 477 36.98 -39.13 -1.93
C ILE A 477 36.74 -40.06 -3.12
N LEU A 478 37.59 -41.07 -3.27
CA LEU A 478 37.47 -42.07 -4.31
C LEU A 478 36.50 -43.17 -3.85
N HIS A 479 35.58 -43.59 -4.72
CA HIS A 479 34.58 -44.61 -4.43
C HIS A 479 34.69 -45.76 -5.43
N MET A 480 34.90 -46.98 -4.93
CA MET A 480 34.99 -48.22 -5.70
C MET A 480 33.96 -49.24 -5.20
N PRO A 481 32.91 -49.54 -5.98
CA PRO A 481 31.97 -50.62 -5.66
C PRO A 481 32.55 -51.98 -6.07
N ARG A 482 32.52 -52.97 -5.19
CA ARG A 482 32.98 -54.35 -5.45
C ARG A 482 32.05 -55.36 -4.78
N ASN A 483 31.25 -56.07 -5.58
CA ASN A 483 30.19 -56.96 -5.11
C ASN A 483 29.22 -56.23 -4.17
N PHE A 484 29.18 -56.60 -2.88
CA PHE A 484 28.36 -55.97 -1.84
C PHE A 484 29.16 -55.03 -0.93
N LEU A 485 30.40 -54.69 -1.30
CA LEU A 485 31.28 -53.83 -0.51
C LEU A 485 31.57 -52.52 -1.26
N HIS A 486 31.34 -51.41 -0.59
CA HIS A 486 31.60 -50.06 -1.08
C HIS A 486 32.83 -49.50 -0.37
N PHE A 487 33.93 -49.43 -1.13
CA PHE A 487 35.21 -48.92 -0.66
C PHE A 487 35.27 -47.42 -0.93
N TYR A 488 35.38 -46.62 0.13
CA TYR A 488 35.63 -45.18 0.04
C TYR A 488 37.03 -44.89 0.56
N PHE A 489 37.83 -44.11 -0.17
CA PHE A 489 39.21 -43.88 0.22
C PHE A 489 39.77 -42.53 -0.21
N VAL A 490 40.74 -42.05 0.56
CA VAL A 490 41.45 -40.78 0.37
C VAL A 490 42.94 -41.06 0.44
N GLN A 491 43.70 -40.63 -0.58
CA GLN A 491 45.14 -40.81 -0.65
C GLN A 491 45.84 -39.47 -0.41
N THR A 492 46.63 -39.39 0.67
CA THR A 492 47.39 -38.17 1.02
C THR A 492 48.66 -38.54 1.77
N GLY A 493 49.77 -37.84 1.49
CA GLY A 493 51.06 -38.04 2.17
C GLY A 493 51.72 -39.42 2.00
N GLY A 494 51.21 -40.29 1.11
CA GLY A 494 51.65 -41.68 0.96
C GLY A 494 50.82 -42.71 1.75
N THR A 495 49.84 -42.25 2.52
CA THR A 495 48.88 -43.11 3.25
C THR A 495 47.54 -43.16 2.51
N THR A 496 46.93 -44.35 2.43
CA THR A 496 45.54 -44.51 1.99
C THR A 496 44.64 -44.65 3.21
N TYR A 497 43.77 -43.67 3.44
CA TYR A 497 42.70 -43.76 4.42
C TYR A 497 41.49 -44.43 3.77
N ARG A 498 40.89 -45.45 4.42
CA ARG A 498 39.82 -46.29 3.88
C ARG A 498 38.60 -46.28 4.82
N TYR A 499 37.41 -46.30 4.24
CA TYR A 499 36.14 -46.57 4.92
C TYR A 499 35.36 -47.61 4.11
N LEU A 500 34.77 -48.59 4.80
CA LEU A 500 34.12 -49.75 4.19
C LEU A 500 32.64 -49.77 4.59
N ILE A 501 31.73 -49.72 3.62
CA ILE A 501 30.31 -50.03 3.83
C ILE A 501 30.01 -51.39 3.22
N SER A 502 29.30 -52.25 3.95
CA SER A 502 28.70 -53.47 3.40
C SER A 502 27.21 -53.22 3.11
N ALA A 503 26.82 -53.43 1.86
CA ALA A 503 25.46 -53.31 1.34
C ALA A 503 24.56 -54.44 1.88
N GLY A 504 24.34 -54.46 3.19
CA GLY A 504 23.47 -55.43 3.86
C GLY A 504 23.59 -55.56 5.38
N LYS A 505 24.69 -55.12 6.02
CA LYS A 505 24.87 -55.22 7.49
C LYS A 505 25.94 -54.26 8.04
N LYS A 506 25.73 -53.77 9.26
CA LYS A 506 26.71 -52.99 10.04
C LYS A 506 27.82 -53.89 10.58
N GLY A 507 29.04 -53.34 10.65
CA GLY A 507 30.16 -53.91 11.40
C GLY A 507 31.43 -54.04 10.56
N VAL A 508 32.58 -53.80 11.20
CA VAL A 508 33.91 -54.04 10.61
C VAL A 508 34.07 -55.53 10.31
N VAL A 509 34.58 -55.86 9.12
CA VAL A 509 35.08 -57.20 8.81
C VAL A 509 36.57 -57.21 9.16
N GLU A 510 36.92 -57.98 10.19
CA GLU A 510 38.30 -58.24 10.59
C GLU A 510 38.92 -59.25 9.62
N GLU A 511 40.09 -58.97 9.04
CA GLU A 511 40.74 -59.89 8.10
C GLU A 511 41.39 -61.06 8.86
N GLU A 512 40.86 -62.27 8.66
CA GLU A 512 41.35 -63.50 9.27
C GLU A 512 42.74 -63.86 8.72
N SER A 513 43.79 -63.41 9.41
CA SER A 513 45.18 -63.72 9.05
C SER A 513 45.52 -65.18 9.40
N ALA A 514 45.89 -65.98 8.39
CA ALA A 514 46.17 -67.39 8.56
C ALA A 514 47.34 -67.67 9.53
N GLN A 515 47.11 -68.55 10.50
CA GLN A 515 48.13 -69.14 11.38
C GLN A 515 48.08 -70.67 11.27
N VAL A 516 49.22 -71.31 11.54
CA VAL A 516 49.49 -72.70 11.13
C VAL A 516 49.10 -73.72 12.22
N GLU A 517 48.61 -74.87 11.76
CA GLU A 517 48.17 -76.02 12.54
C GLU A 517 49.29 -76.66 13.40
N ALA A 518 49.01 -76.91 14.69
CA ALA A 518 49.91 -77.63 15.61
C ALA A 518 49.16 -78.38 16.74
N THR A 519 48.66 -79.57 16.40
CA THR A 519 48.55 -80.81 17.23
C THR A 519 48.10 -80.76 18.70
N GLN A 520 47.00 -81.47 18.97
CA GLN A 520 46.43 -81.90 20.28
C GLN A 520 47.36 -82.84 21.11
N PRO A 521 47.10 -83.19 22.42
CA PRO A 521 45.85 -83.86 22.87
C PRO A 521 45.38 -83.79 24.36
N SER A 522 44.06 -83.96 24.56
CA SER A 522 43.38 -84.62 25.72
C SER A 522 43.56 -84.04 27.17
N ALA A 523 42.66 -84.23 28.16
CA ALA A 523 41.62 -85.24 28.40
C ALA A 523 40.52 -84.77 29.42
N SER A 524 39.59 -85.67 29.78
CA SER A 524 38.48 -85.56 30.77
C SER A 524 37.30 -84.67 30.33
N ALA A 525 36.01 -85.08 30.28
CA ALA A 525 35.17 -86.02 31.07
C ALA A 525 34.68 -85.42 32.42
N ALA A 526 33.41 -85.57 32.86
CA ALA A 526 32.29 -86.41 32.37
C ALA A 526 30.87 -85.84 32.66
N ASP A 527 29.83 -86.60 32.25
CA ASP A 527 28.40 -86.63 32.66
C ASP A 527 27.46 -85.44 32.30
N LEU A 528 26.21 -85.58 31.81
CA LEU A 528 25.08 -86.56 31.96
C LEU A 528 24.24 -86.35 33.24
N ALA A 529 22.88 -86.40 33.26
CA ALA A 529 21.82 -86.51 32.22
C ALA A 529 20.52 -85.79 32.72
N VAL A 530 19.63 -85.20 31.90
CA VAL A 530 18.42 -85.74 31.18
C VAL A 530 17.27 -86.25 32.09
N VAL A 531 16.01 -86.25 31.59
CA VAL A 531 14.72 -86.73 32.17
C VAL A 531 13.98 -85.67 33.04
N GLU A 532 12.71 -85.25 32.82
CA GLU A 532 11.79 -85.37 31.67
C GLU A 532 10.57 -84.39 31.77
N THR A 533 9.50 -84.61 30.99
CA THR A 533 8.20 -83.86 30.92
C THR A 533 7.03 -84.85 30.78
N PRO A 534 5.76 -84.60 31.22
CA PRO A 534 4.80 -83.79 30.41
C PRO A 534 3.62 -83.10 31.18
N ASP A 535 2.74 -82.47 30.39
CA ASP A 535 1.29 -82.12 30.50
C ASP A 535 0.43 -82.40 31.78
N GLU A 536 -0.73 -81.73 32.03
CA GLU A 536 -1.62 -80.95 31.14
C GLU A 536 -2.37 -79.73 31.81
N LYS A 537 -3.27 -79.12 31.03
CA LYS A 537 -4.08 -77.87 31.16
C LYS A 537 -5.31 -77.96 32.12
N PRO A 538 -6.23 -76.96 32.19
CA PRO A 538 -6.10 -75.47 32.25
C PRO A 538 -7.03 -74.80 33.32
N LEU A 539 -6.87 -73.49 33.61
CA LEU A 539 -7.93 -72.43 33.48
C LEU A 539 -7.65 -71.09 34.24
N MET A 540 -8.40 -70.06 33.79
CA MET A 540 -8.70 -68.74 34.40
C MET A 540 -7.65 -67.60 34.45
N VAL A 541 -8.20 -66.40 34.26
CA VAL A 541 -7.56 -65.07 34.35
C VAL A 541 -8.02 -64.39 35.66
N GLY A 542 -7.13 -63.66 36.35
CA GLY A 542 -7.43 -62.97 37.62
C GLY A 542 -6.88 -61.54 37.70
N ASN A 543 -7.51 -60.67 38.50
CA ASN A 543 -7.25 -59.22 38.51
C ASN A 543 -7.59 -58.56 39.88
N ARG A 544 -6.57 -58.05 40.62
CA ARG A 544 -6.63 -57.38 41.97
C ARG A 544 -6.99 -58.32 43.16
N PRO A 545 -6.52 -58.07 44.42
CA PRO A 545 -6.91 -56.98 45.38
C PRO A 545 -5.75 -55.96 45.65
N ILE A 546 -5.75 -54.92 46.53
CA ILE A 546 -6.60 -54.32 47.61
C ILE A 546 -6.23 -54.58 49.09
N TYR A 547 -5.72 -53.53 49.79
CA TYR A 547 -5.74 -53.21 51.25
C TYR A 547 -5.60 -51.67 51.39
N THR A 548 -6.05 -50.90 52.38
CA THR A 548 -7.33 -50.65 53.11
C THR A 548 -7.04 -49.62 54.23
N TYR A 549 -7.80 -48.50 54.29
CA TYR A 549 -8.44 -47.81 55.45
C TYR A 549 -7.79 -47.79 56.88
N PRO A 550 -8.00 -46.75 57.74
CA PRO A 550 -9.32 -46.14 58.09
C PRO A 550 -9.40 -44.58 58.18
N PRO A 551 -10.58 -43.99 58.48
CA PRO A 551 -10.84 -42.53 58.45
C PRO A 551 -11.20 -41.89 59.82
N GLN A 552 -11.38 -40.56 59.86
CA GLN A 552 -12.19 -39.85 60.88
C GLN A 552 -12.67 -38.47 60.40
N ALA A 553 -13.81 -38.01 60.95
CA ALA A 553 -14.36 -36.65 60.81
C ALA A 553 -13.88 -35.78 62.00
N GLU A 554 -14.33 -34.56 62.33
CA GLU A 554 -15.49 -33.73 61.97
C GLU A 554 -15.20 -32.27 62.40
N ILE A 555 -16.05 -31.27 62.05
CA ILE A 555 -16.49 -30.12 62.88
C ILE A 555 -17.25 -29.08 62.03
N LEU A 556 -18.27 -28.47 62.63
CA LEU A 556 -19.17 -27.46 62.05
C LEU A 556 -19.27 -26.23 63.00
N GLU A 557 -19.68 -25.08 62.44
CA GLU A 557 -20.08 -23.84 63.16
C GLU A 557 -18.93 -23.11 63.92
N ALA A 558 -18.95 -21.79 64.20
CA ALA A 558 -20.06 -20.83 64.29
C ALA A 558 -19.69 -19.36 63.90
N GLU A 559 -20.67 -18.47 64.06
CA GLU A 559 -20.78 -17.07 63.61
C GLU A 559 -19.75 -16.05 64.16
N ARG A 560 -19.41 -15.00 63.36
CA ARG A 560 -19.91 -13.60 63.60
C ARG A 560 -19.44 -12.49 62.62
N HIS A 561 -20.34 -11.52 62.41
CA HIS A 561 -20.12 -10.14 61.93
C HIS A 561 -19.75 -9.19 63.11
N PRO A 562 -19.48 -7.87 62.92
CA PRO A 562 -18.70 -7.15 61.90
C PRO A 562 -17.81 -6.01 62.52
N LYS A 563 -17.30 -5.06 61.69
CA LYS A 563 -16.71 -3.74 62.06
C LYS A 563 -15.30 -3.80 62.73
N LYS A 564 -14.45 -2.76 62.69
CA LYS A 564 -14.53 -1.41 62.08
C LYS A 564 -13.13 -0.83 61.79
N MET A 565 -12.97 -0.13 60.67
CA MET A 565 -12.33 1.20 60.66
C MET A 565 -12.90 2.03 59.49
N GLN A 566 -12.96 3.35 59.63
CA GLN A 566 -13.59 4.30 58.68
C GLN A 566 -12.66 5.50 58.45
N VAL A 567 -13.02 6.37 57.48
CA VAL A 567 -12.48 7.70 57.07
C VAL A 567 -11.91 7.64 55.65
N ARG A 568 -12.32 8.47 54.66
CA ARG A 568 -13.45 9.43 54.51
C ARG A 568 -13.83 9.50 53.00
N PRO A 569 -14.98 10.08 52.60
CA PRO A 569 -15.48 10.01 51.21
C PRO A 569 -14.83 11.01 50.23
N ARG A 570 -15.00 10.73 48.92
CA ARG A 570 -14.53 11.55 47.78
C ARG A 570 -15.37 12.83 47.55
N PRO A 571 -14.79 13.89 46.94
CA PRO A 571 -15.50 14.81 46.04
C PRO A 571 -15.86 14.14 44.70
N GLN A 572 -16.85 14.68 43.99
CA GLN A 572 -17.21 14.24 42.63
C GLN A 572 -16.18 14.75 41.59
N PRO A 573 -16.07 14.11 40.40
CA PRO A 573 -15.29 14.68 39.30
C PRO A 573 -15.90 16.03 38.86
N MET A 574 -15.06 17.02 38.61
CA MET A 574 -15.47 18.25 37.91
C MET A 574 -15.54 17.98 36.40
N PRO A 575 -16.41 18.68 35.65
CA PRO A 575 -16.41 18.60 34.20
C PRO A 575 -15.11 19.17 33.61
N GLU A 576 -14.67 18.59 32.51
CA GLU A 576 -13.59 19.12 31.68
C GLU A 576 -14.18 20.27 30.83
N GLN A 577 -13.70 21.50 31.05
CA GLN A 577 -14.31 22.68 30.46
C GLN A 577 -13.82 22.92 29.03
N GLU A 578 -14.76 23.09 28.09
CA GLU A 578 -14.49 23.77 26.82
C GLU A 578 -14.05 25.21 27.09
N VAL A 579 -13.03 25.67 26.36
CA VAL A 579 -12.53 27.05 26.44
C VAL A 579 -13.23 27.87 25.36
N GLU A 580 -14.46 28.30 25.66
CA GLU A 580 -15.22 29.24 24.84
C GLU A 580 -14.70 30.68 25.08
N TYR A 581 -14.29 31.36 24.01
CA TYR A 581 -13.75 32.72 24.08
C TYR A 581 -14.86 33.77 24.07
N VAL A 582 -15.37 34.13 25.24
CA VAL A 582 -16.32 35.25 25.38
C VAL A 582 -15.58 36.58 25.23
N ILE A 583 -15.96 37.37 24.22
CA ILE A 583 -15.50 38.75 24.06
C ILE A 583 -16.49 39.68 24.77
N GLU A 584 -16.05 40.39 25.80
CA GLU A 584 -16.86 41.41 26.48
C GLU A 584 -17.03 42.66 25.60
N THR A 585 -18.10 42.71 24.80
CA THR A 585 -18.61 43.96 24.24
C THR A 585 -19.46 44.67 25.31
N GLY A 586 -18.91 45.75 25.89
CA GLY A 586 -19.57 46.47 26.99
C GLY A 586 -20.94 47.05 26.62
N GLU A 587 -21.86 47.06 27.59
CA GLU A 587 -23.19 47.65 27.44
C GLU A 587 -23.12 49.17 27.23
N ILE A 588 -23.94 49.69 26.32
CA ILE A 588 -24.20 51.12 26.16
C ILE A 588 -25.61 51.38 26.70
N GLU A 589 -25.72 52.10 27.83
CA GLU A 589 -27.01 52.51 28.41
C GLU A 589 -27.77 53.47 27.46
N PHE A 590 -28.78 52.95 26.77
CA PHE A 590 -29.75 53.77 26.05
C PHE A 590 -30.98 54.06 26.92
N ILE A 591 -30.96 55.20 27.61
CA ILE A 591 -32.12 55.71 28.35
C ILE A 591 -33.16 56.26 27.36
N ALA A 592 -34.24 55.51 27.14
CA ALA A 592 -35.42 55.95 26.39
C ALA A 592 -36.63 56.19 27.34
N PRO A 593 -37.34 57.32 27.26
CA PRO A 593 -38.32 57.70 28.28
C PRO A 593 -39.76 57.21 28.02
N GLN A 594 -40.22 56.31 28.89
CA GLN A 594 -41.64 56.03 29.21
C GLN A 594 -42.54 55.41 28.10
N PRO A 595 -43.67 54.77 28.47
CA PRO A 595 -44.38 53.84 27.60
C PRO A 595 -45.69 54.41 27.02
N ASP A 596 -46.23 53.75 25.99
CA ASP A 596 -47.64 53.32 26.06
C ASP A 596 -47.99 52.17 25.09
N SER A 597 -49.17 51.57 25.30
CA SER A 597 -49.74 50.41 24.59
C SER A 597 -49.13 49.03 24.89
N VAL A 598 -49.99 48.01 24.98
CA VAL A 598 -49.74 46.69 25.58
C VAL A 598 -50.51 45.62 24.77
N PHE A 599 -50.22 44.32 24.98
CA PHE A 599 -50.99 43.13 24.56
C PHE A 599 -50.77 42.66 23.09
N LEU A 600 -50.85 41.36 22.73
CA LEU A 600 -51.00 40.12 23.52
C LEU A 600 -50.44 38.87 22.79
N ARG A 601 -49.41 38.24 23.36
CA ARG A 601 -49.28 36.78 23.62
C ARG A 601 -50.19 35.80 22.84
N LYS A 602 -49.59 34.92 22.02
CA LYS A 602 -49.72 33.45 22.20
C LYS A 602 -48.70 32.60 21.42
N ILE A 603 -48.44 31.42 21.96
CA ILE A 603 -47.51 30.39 21.48
C ILE A 603 -48.31 29.22 20.86
N LYS A 604 -47.85 28.72 19.70
CA LYS A 604 -47.90 27.31 19.23
C LYS A 604 -47.43 27.25 17.76
N ILE A 605 -46.70 26.24 17.30
CA ILE A 605 -46.11 25.07 17.98
C ILE A 605 -44.59 25.27 18.07
#